data_AF-A0A8W8KJ21-F1
#
_entry.id   AF-A0A8W8KJ21-F1
#
_cell.length_a   1.000
_cell.length_b   1.000
_cell.length_c   1.000
_cell.angle_alpha   90.00
_cell.angle_beta   90.00
_cell.angle_gamma   90.00
#
_symmetry.space_group_name_H-M   'P 1'
#
loop_
_entity.id
_entity.type
_entity.pdbx_description
1 polymer ?
#
loop_
_entity_poly.entity_id
_entity_poly.type
_entity_poly.pdbx_seq_one_letter_code
_entity_poly.pdbx_strand_id
1 'polypeptide(L)'
;TDDPDRVEKAKVEAEKIKKLQNLFKGLKFFLNREVPRETLVFIIRSFGGDVSWHKSVAVGATYPESDESITHQIVDRPQTKNQYLSRYYVQPQWVFDCVNNTSLLPMESYFPGATLPPHLSPFVEEAEGDYVPPERQALINRQLGLQEDSGVEEDEEGSEDEEEDEEEEEEEESEEEEEEPEKGRGKRKRKHETEAATADQAKKLNMSVEAGAPENFNVEQKLQRQTMEERRLAEMMIPKKKKRLYDKIMFAKKKKNQETRKLKEKREAIETQKKSESKKKKKKQ
;
A
#
# COMPACT_ATOMS: atom_id res chain seq x y z
N THR A 1 -5.49 -40.48 12.50
CA THR A 1 -4.68 -40.38 11.28
C THR A 1 -4.32 -38.93 11.14
N ASP A 2 -3.12 -38.57 11.56
CA ASP A 2 -2.64 -37.18 11.50
C ASP A 2 -2.32 -36.82 10.03
N ASP A 3 -3.00 -35.80 9.51
CA ASP A 3 -2.70 -35.23 8.20
C ASP A 3 -1.23 -34.75 8.19
N PRO A 4 -0.37 -35.26 7.30
CA PRO A 4 1.04 -34.87 7.23
C PRO A 4 1.21 -33.35 7.05
N ASP A 5 0.32 -32.71 6.30
CA ASP A 5 0.31 -31.26 6.05
C ASP A 5 0.07 -30.45 7.33
N ARG A 6 -0.72 -30.97 8.29
CA ARG A 6 -0.97 -30.29 9.57
C ARG A 6 0.26 -30.32 10.46
N VAL A 7 0.96 -31.46 10.48
CA VAL A 7 2.19 -31.64 11.25
C VAL A 7 3.30 -30.73 10.71
N GLU A 8 3.39 -30.59 9.40
CA GLU A 8 4.37 -29.70 8.76
C GLU A 8 4.08 -28.22 9.05
N LYS A 9 2.82 -27.78 8.90
CA LYS A 9 2.41 -26.41 9.26
C LYS A 9 2.70 -26.09 10.73
N ALA A 10 2.38 -27.02 11.64
CA ALA A 10 2.65 -26.85 13.06
C ALA A 10 4.15 -26.74 13.38
N LYS A 11 5.01 -27.47 12.66
CA LYS A 11 6.48 -27.34 12.81
C LYS A 11 6.96 -25.97 12.36
N VAL A 12 6.52 -25.50 11.20
CA VAL A 12 6.88 -24.17 10.68
C VAL A 12 6.42 -23.07 11.64
N GLU A 13 5.20 -23.17 12.17
CA GLU A 13 4.69 -22.22 13.16
C GLU A 13 5.50 -22.25 14.46
N ALA A 14 5.83 -23.44 14.97
CA ALA A 14 6.67 -23.57 16.16
C ALA A 14 8.07 -22.98 15.96
N GLU A 15 8.65 -23.12 14.77
CA GLU A 15 9.93 -22.47 14.43
C GLU A 15 9.81 -20.95 14.38
N LYS A 16 8.72 -20.42 13.81
CA LYS A 16 8.45 -18.98 13.81
C LYS A 16 8.33 -18.45 15.25
N ILE A 17 7.57 -19.12 16.11
CA ILE A 17 7.42 -18.75 17.52
C ILE A 17 8.77 -18.78 18.24
N LYS A 18 9.59 -19.81 18.01
CA LYS A 18 10.94 -19.89 18.61
C LYS A 18 11.85 -18.73 18.15
N LYS A 19 11.76 -18.32 16.88
CA LYS A 19 12.50 -17.15 16.39
C LYS A 19 12.06 -15.88 17.11
N LEU A 20 10.75 -15.66 17.26
CA LEU A 20 10.20 -14.50 17.96
C LEU A 20 10.61 -14.47 19.45
N GLN A 21 10.51 -15.61 20.14
CA GLN A 21 10.91 -15.71 21.56
C GLN A 21 12.40 -15.41 21.80
N ASN A 22 13.23 -15.47 20.77
CA ASN A 22 14.66 -15.19 20.86
C ASN A 22 15.08 -13.91 20.11
N LEU A 23 14.14 -13.07 19.66
CA LEU A 23 14.42 -11.89 18.85
C LEU A 23 15.37 -10.90 19.54
N PHE A 24 15.16 -10.68 20.84
CA PHE A 24 15.98 -9.76 21.65
C PHE A 24 16.97 -10.50 22.57
N LYS A 25 17.25 -11.77 22.29
CA LYS A 25 18.13 -12.58 23.14
C LYS A 25 19.53 -11.98 23.22
N GLY A 26 20.00 -11.75 24.44
CA GLY A 26 21.32 -11.17 24.71
C GLY A 26 21.37 -9.65 24.62
N LEU A 27 20.27 -8.99 24.26
CA LEU A 27 20.15 -7.54 24.32
C LEU A 27 19.67 -7.11 25.70
N LYS A 28 20.34 -6.08 26.23
CA LYS A 28 19.97 -5.42 27.49
C LYS A 28 19.40 -4.04 27.22
N PHE A 29 18.16 -3.84 27.65
CA PHE A 29 17.39 -2.62 27.50
C PHE A 29 17.29 -1.84 28.81
N PHE A 30 17.35 -0.52 28.72
CA PHE A 30 17.03 0.37 29.82
C PHE A 30 15.92 1.33 29.42
N LEU A 31 14.83 1.34 30.19
CA LEU A 31 13.67 2.20 29.94
C LEU A 31 13.77 3.48 30.76
N ASN A 32 13.68 4.63 30.10
CA ASN A 32 13.62 5.91 30.76
C ASN A 32 12.23 6.19 31.37
N ARG A 33 12.09 7.24 32.19
CA ARG A 33 10.85 7.48 32.97
C ARG A 33 9.65 7.90 32.12
N GLU A 34 9.89 8.49 30.97
CA GLU A 34 8.86 9.02 30.06
C GLU A 34 8.21 7.97 29.18
N VAL A 35 8.84 6.81 28.99
CA VAL A 35 8.37 5.79 28.04
C VAL A 35 7.33 4.88 28.69
N PRO A 36 6.35 4.35 27.93
CA PRO A 36 5.32 3.46 28.46
C PRO A 36 5.92 2.11 28.89
N ARG A 37 6.31 2.05 30.17
CA ARG A 37 7.05 0.92 30.76
C ARG A 37 6.30 -0.41 30.63
N GLU A 38 5.02 -0.46 30.99
CA GLU A 38 4.29 -1.73 31.11
C GLU A 38 4.25 -2.49 29.79
N THR A 39 3.90 -1.79 28.71
CA THR A 39 3.86 -2.34 27.35
C THR A 39 5.25 -2.77 26.89
N LEU A 40 6.27 -1.93 27.04
CA LEU A 40 7.63 -2.22 26.59
C LEU A 40 8.25 -3.38 27.37
N VAL A 41 8.05 -3.44 28.69
CA VAL A 41 8.54 -4.53 29.53
C VAL A 41 7.91 -5.85 29.13
N PHE A 42 6.60 -5.87 28.91
CA PHE A 42 5.90 -7.07 28.45
C PHE A 42 6.46 -7.57 27.11
N ILE A 43 6.60 -6.66 26.14
CA ILE A 43 7.12 -6.99 24.82
C ILE A 43 8.57 -7.48 24.92
N ILE A 44 9.49 -6.69 25.47
CA ILE A 44 10.92 -7.03 25.48
C ILE A 44 11.16 -8.38 26.17
N ARG A 45 10.49 -8.65 27.30
CA ARG A 45 10.61 -9.93 28.02
C ARG A 45 10.02 -11.10 27.24
N SER A 46 8.89 -10.91 26.56
CA SER A 46 8.25 -11.98 25.77
C SER A 46 9.14 -12.43 24.59
N PHE A 47 9.99 -11.53 24.10
CA PHE A 47 10.91 -11.75 22.99
C PHE A 47 12.36 -12.05 23.44
N GLY A 48 12.54 -12.38 24.74
CA GLY A 48 13.80 -12.89 25.29
C GLY A 48 14.86 -11.83 25.63
N GLY A 49 14.48 -10.55 25.66
CA GLY A 49 15.37 -9.45 26.03
C GLY A 49 15.37 -9.16 27.54
N ASP A 50 16.50 -8.67 28.03
CA ASP A 50 16.62 -8.17 29.39
C ASP A 50 16.18 -6.71 29.44
N VAL A 51 15.36 -6.34 30.44
CA VAL A 51 14.85 -4.98 30.59
C VAL A 51 14.86 -4.55 32.06
N SER A 52 15.37 -3.34 32.27
CA SER A 52 15.37 -2.65 33.57
C SER A 52 14.92 -1.20 33.41
N TRP A 53 14.68 -0.55 34.54
CA TRP A 53 14.26 0.84 34.66
C TRP A 53 14.84 1.44 35.95
N HIS A 54 14.67 2.75 36.13
CA HIS A 54 15.15 3.40 37.34
C HIS A 54 14.39 2.91 38.59
N LYS A 55 15.11 2.56 39.67
CA LYS A 55 14.57 1.96 40.91
C LYS A 55 13.42 2.75 41.56
N SER A 56 13.42 4.08 41.42
CA SER A 56 12.36 4.94 41.97
C SER A 56 11.04 4.89 41.20
N VAL A 57 11.04 4.37 39.97
CA VAL A 57 9.85 4.34 39.11
C VAL A 57 8.92 3.22 39.56
N ALA A 58 9.50 2.04 39.79
CA ALA A 58 8.77 0.88 40.29
C ALA A 58 9.73 -0.19 40.83
N VAL A 59 9.19 -1.06 41.69
CA VAL A 59 9.88 -2.27 42.15
C VAL A 59 10.16 -3.24 40.99
N GLY A 60 11.20 -4.06 41.12
CA GLY A 60 11.56 -5.06 40.11
C GLY A 60 12.59 -4.61 39.07
N ALA A 61 13.27 -3.48 39.29
CA ALA A 61 14.45 -3.09 38.53
C ALA A 61 15.64 -4.04 38.83
N THR A 62 16.28 -4.55 37.79
CA THR A 62 17.36 -5.56 37.89
C THR A 62 18.74 -4.93 37.91
N TYR A 63 18.98 -3.93 37.06
CA TYR A 63 20.25 -3.19 36.96
C TYR A 63 20.03 -1.67 36.88
N PRO A 64 20.97 -0.85 37.38
CA PRO A 64 20.89 0.60 37.35
C PRO A 64 21.24 1.18 35.97
N GLU A 65 20.92 2.46 35.75
CA GLU A 65 21.27 3.20 34.53
C GLU A 65 22.79 3.29 34.30
N SER A 66 23.60 3.17 35.35
CA SER A 66 25.07 3.24 35.25
C SER A 66 25.74 1.96 34.74
N ASP A 67 24.98 0.89 34.49
CA ASP A 67 25.52 -0.41 34.07
C ASP A 67 26.03 -0.37 32.61
N GLU A 68 27.33 -0.55 32.40
CA GLU A 68 27.95 -0.51 31.06
C GLU A 68 27.50 -1.66 30.15
N SER A 69 26.93 -2.75 30.71
CA SER A 69 26.43 -3.87 29.91
C SER A 69 25.11 -3.57 29.18
N ILE A 70 24.49 -2.43 29.43
CA ILE A 70 23.28 -1.98 28.72
C ILE A 70 23.64 -1.72 27.25
N THR A 71 22.92 -2.36 26.34
CA THR A 71 23.12 -2.20 24.88
C THR A 71 22.25 -1.10 24.29
N HIS A 72 20.98 -1.03 24.72
CA HIS A 72 19.98 -0.14 24.16
C HIS A 72 19.29 0.63 25.29
N GLN A 73 19.18 1.94 25.13
CA GLN A 73 18.47 2.82 26.06
C GLN A 73 17.28 3.45 25.32
N ILE A 74 16.07 3.14 25.79
CA ILE A 74 14.84 3.61 25.17
C ILE A 74 14.48 4.99 25.72
N VAL A 75 14.44 5.99 24.85
CA VAL A 75 14.25 7.41 25.19
C VAL A 75 13.31 8.07 24.19
N ASP A 76 12.39 8.90 24.66
CA ASP A 76 11.45 9.65 23.80
C ASP A 76 11.81 11.14 23.68
N ARG A 77 12.67 11.65 24.57
CA ARG A 77 13.07 13.06 24.57
C ARG A 77 14.29 13.32 23.67
N PRO A 78 14.31 14.43 22.91
CA PRO A 78 15.42 14.76 22.00
C PRO A 78 16.72 15.14 22.72
N GLN A 79 16.67 15.50 24.01
CA GLN A 79 17.85 15.87 24.78
C GLN A 79 17.99 14.98 26.03
N THR A 80 19.02 14.14 26.02
CA THR A 80 19.45 13.36 27.20
C THR A 80 20.73 13.97 27.75
N LYS A 81 20.72 14.36 29.03
CA LYS A 81 21.84 15.07 29.66
C LYS A 81 23.10 14.22 29.83
N ASN A 82 22.94 12.91 30.00
CA ASN A 82 24.02 11.97 30.21
C ASN A 82 23.92 10.85 29.16
N GLN A 83 24.78 10.91 28.15
CA GLN A 83 24.87 9.87 27.12
C GLN A 83 26.12 9.02 27.34
N TYR A 84 25.97 7.72 27.23
CA TYR A 84 27.08 6.76 27.23
C TYR A 84 27.40 6.37 25.79
N LEU A 85 28.67 6.50 25.38
CA LEU A 85 29.11 6.17 24.03
C LEU A 85 28.94 4.69 23.68
N SER A 86 28.91 3.81 24.69
CA SER A 86 28.76 2.37 24.50
C SER A 86 27.33 1.91 24.22
N ARG A 87 26.35 2.84 24.15
CA ARG A 87 24.92 2.53 24.10
C ARG A 87 24.24 3.16 22.91
N TYR A 88 23.26 2.43 22.36
CA TYR A 88 22.35 2.96 21.38
C TYR A 88 21.14 3.59 22.05
N TYR A 89 20.96 4.89 21.84
CA TYR A 89 19.77 5.62 22.24
C TYR A 89 18.76 5.52 21.12
N VAL A 90 17.62 4.88 21.37
CA VAL A 90 16.57 4.67 20.36
C VAL A 90 15.20 4.99 20.92
N GLN A 91 14.29 5.38 20.05
CA GLN A 91 12.91 5.70 20.43
C GLN A 91 12.08 4.42 20.65
N PRO A 92 11.00 4.48 21.47
CA PRO A 92 10.15 3.32 21.73
C PRO A 92 9.63 2.61 20.47
N GLN A 93 9.39 3.37 19.40
CA GLN A 93 8.88 2.84 18.14
C GLN A 93 9.75 1.73 17.56
N TRP A 94 11.08 1.81 17.72
CA TRP A 94 12.00 0.79 17.21
C TRP A 94 11.67 -0.61 17.74
N VAL A 95 11.28 -0.72 19.03
CA VAL A 95 10.92 -2.01 19.63
C VAL A 95 9.66 -2.60 18.99
N PHE A 96 8.63 -1.76 18.75
CA PHE A 96 7.39 -2.20 18.12
C PHE A 96 7.61 -2.59 16.66
N ASP A 97 8.35 -1.78 15.90
CA ASP A 97 8.61 -2.05 14.49
C ASP A 97 9.48 -3.30 14.32
N CYS A 98 10.45 -3.57 15.22
CA CYS A 98 11.21 -4.81 15.20
C CYS A 98 10.32 -6.05 15.42
N VAL A 99 9.35 -5.94 16.33
CA VAL A 99 8.40 -7.02 16.61
C VAL A 99 7.46 -7.25 15.42
N ASN A 100 6.91 -6.17 14.85
CA ASN A 100 6.03 -6.25 13.68
C ASN A 100 6.73 -6.88 12.47
N ASN A 101 8.01 -6.57 12.27
CA ASN A 101 8.81 -7.11 11.18
C ASN A 101 9.53 -8.42 11.52
N THR A 102 9.35 -8.94 12.73
CA THR A 102 9.97 -10.19 13.22
C THR A 102 11.51 -10.21 13.09
N SER A 103 12.15 -9.04 13.01
CA SER A 103 13.57 -8.86 12.71
C SER A 103 14.12 -7.58 13.35
N LEU A 104 15.42 -7.53 13.59
CA LEU A 104 16.08 -6.34 14.14
C LEU A 104 16.27 -5.29 13.04
N LEU A 105 15.66 -4.13 13.23
CA LEU A 105 15.73 -3.00 12.30
C LEU A 105 16.95 -2.13 12.56
N PRO A 106 17.43 -1.37 11.55
CA PRO A 106 18.52 -0.42 11.73
C PRO A 106 18.08 0.67 12.71
N MET A 107 19.01 1.10 13.56
CA MET A 107 18.70 1.99 14.69
C MET A 107 18.75 3.47 14.29
N GLU A 108 19.44 3.78 13.20
CA GLU A 108 19.78 5.13 12.74
C GLU A 108 18.54 5.99 12.50
N SER A 109 17.51 5.39 11.90
CA SER A 109 16.22 6.06 11.64
C SER A 109 15.40 6.32 12.91
N TYR A 110 15.77 5.70 14.03
CA TYR A 110 15.03 5.74 15.30
C TYR A 110 15.77 6.48 16.41
N PHE A 111 16.87 7.16 16.11
CA PHE A 111 17.59 7.96 17.10
C PHE A 111 16.72 9.11 17.63
N PRO A 112 16.90 9.53 18.90
CA PRO A 112 16.19 10.67 19.47
C PRO A 112 16.32 11.92 18.60
N GLY A 113 15.19 12.51 18.23
CA GLY A 113 15.14 13.70 17.36
C GLY A 113 15.23 13.43 15.86
N ALA A 114 15.42 12.17 15.42
CA ALA A 114 15.23 11.79 14.03
C ALA A 114 13.74 11.78 13.65
N THR A 115 13.45 12.01 12.37
CA THR A 115 12.11 11.78 11.81
C THR A 115 11.88 10.28 11.70
N LEU A 116 11.04 9.74 12.57
CA LEU A 116 10.73 8.32 12.63
C LEU A 116 10.13 7.81 11.31
N PRO A 117 10.43 6.56 10.92
CA PRO A 117 9.74 5.90 9.82
C PRO A 117 8.22 5.83 10.09
N PRO A 118 7.38 5.89 9.03
CA PRO A 118 5.96 5.61 9.19
C PRO A 118 5.76 4.15 9.61
N HIS A 119 5.01 3.92 10.69
CA HIS A 119 4.69 2.58 11.14
C HIS A 119 3.69 1.90 10.19
N LEU A 120 3.92 0.61 9.90
CA LEU A 120 3.05 -0.19 9.05
C LEU A 120 2.22 -1.13 9.92
N SER A 121 0.94 -1.26 9.61
CA SER A 121 0.05 -2.17 10.32
C SER A 121 0.39 -3.62 9.96
N PRO A 122 0.58 -4.51 10.95
CA PRO A 122 0.86 -5.92 10.69
C PRO A 122 -0.39 -6.69 10.23
N PHE A 123 -1.58 -6.10 10.31
CA PHE A 123 -2.86 -6.76 10.01
C PHE A 123 -3.38 -6.49 8.60
N VAL A 124 -2.71 -5.62 7.84
CA VAL A 124 -3.06 -5.36 6.44
C VAL A 124 -2.36 -6.41 5.60
N GLU A 125 -3.13 -7.35 5.04
CA GLU A 125 -2.68 -8.24 3.98
C GLU A 125 -2.85 -7.50 2.66
N GLU A 126 -1.75 -7.33 1.93
CA GLU A 126 -1.77 -6.67 0.62
C GLU A 126 -2.27 -7.67 -0.42
N ALA A 127 -3.39 -7.38 -1.06
CA ALA A 127 -3.85 -8.15 -2.21
C ALA A 127 -3.20 -7.61 -3.49
N GLU A 128 -3.18 -8.44 -4.52
CA GLU A 128 -2.73 -8.05 -5.86
C GLU A 128 -3.54 -6.82 -6.34
N GLY A 129 -2.84 -5.74 -6.70
CA GLY A 129 -3.43 -4.45 -7.07
C GLY A 129 -3.63 -3.44 -5.94
N ASP A 130 -3.31 -3.76 -4.68
CA ASP A 130 -3.28 -2.78 -3.60
C ASP A 130 -2.08 -1.82 -3.70
N TYR A 131 -2.26 -0.57 -3.27
CA TYR A 131 -1.15 0.36 -3.13
C TYR A 131 -0.25 -0.09 -1.97
N VAL A 132 0.95 -0.56 -2.29
CA VAL A 132 1.99 -0.92 -1.32
C VAL A 132 2.92 0.27 -1.15
N PRO A 133 3.00 0.91 0.03
CA PRO A 133 3.94 1.99 0.27
C PRO A 133 5.41 1.54 0.11
N PRO A 134 6.32 2.41 -0.39
CA PRO A 134 7.74 2.08 -0.57
C PRO A 134 8.42 1.56 0.71
N GLU A 135 8.03 2.07 1.88
CA GLU A 135 8.56 1.62 3.17
C GLU A 135 8.21 0.15 3.45
N ARG A 136 7.04 -0.29 2.98
CA ARG A 136 6.62 -1.69 3.09
C ARG A 136 7.31 -2.56 2.05
N GLN A 137 7.49 -2.06 0.83
CA GLN A 137 8.28 -2.74 -0.21
C GLN A 137 9.71 -2.99 0.27
N ALA A 138 10.38 -1.98 0.85
CA ALA A 138 11.74 -2.12 1.39
C ALA A 138 11.85 -3.20 2.48
N LEU A 139 10.82 -3.35 3.32
CA LEU A 139 10.76 -4.39 4.35
C LEU A 139 10.53 -5.79 3.74
N ILE A 140 9.65 -5.89 2.74
CA ILE A 140 9.42 -7.13 1.99
C ILE A 140 10.70 -7.56 1.26
N ASN A 141 11.37 -6.65 0.55
CA ASN A 141 12.64 -6.89 -0.14
C ASN A 141 13.70 -7.42 0.82
N ARG A 142 13.82 -6.78 2.00
CA ARG A 142 14.72 -7.25 3.07
C ARG A 142 14.36 -8.64 3.57
N GLN A 143 13.08 -8.94 3.75
CA GLN A 143 12.63 -10.24 4.25
C GLN A 143 12.86 -11.36 3.21
N LEU A 144 12.75 -11.03 1.92
CA LEU A 144 13.05 -11.93 0.80
C LEU A 144 14.56 -12.06 0.52
N GLY A 145 15.40 -11.26 1.17
CA GLY A 145 16.86 -11.29 0.98
C GLY A 145 17.33 -10.67 -0.34
N LEU A 146 16.48 -9.90 -1.00
CA LEU A 146 16.84 -9.06 -2.14
C LEU A 146 17.56 -7.84 -1.56
N GLN A 147 18.90 -7.89 -1.48
CA GLN A 147 19.69 -6.74 -1.10
C GLN A 147 19.50 -5.63 -2.14
N GLU A 148 19.00 -4.48 -1.72
CA GLU A 148 19.22 -3.23 -2.44
C GLU A 148 20.73 -2.94 -2.40
N ASP A 149 21.42 -3.27 -3.49
CA ASP A 149 22.75 -2.72 -3.73
C ASP A 149 22.62 -1.20 -3.81
N SER A 150 23.21 -0.54 -2.82
CA SER A 150 23.28 0.90 -2.73
C SER A 150 24.10 1.46 -3.90
N GLY A 151 23.45 1.86 -4.98
CA GLY A 151 24.08 2.71 -6.00
C GLY A 151 23.82 2.41 -7.47
N VAL A 152 22.81 1.63 -7.83
CA VAL A 152 22.35 1.60 -9.23
C VAL A 152 21.30 2.70 -9.38
N GLU A 153 21.58 3.66 -10.27
CA GLU A 153 20.55 4.52 -10.81
C GLU A 153 19.45 3.61 -11.36
N GLU A 154 18.30 3.56 -10.71
CA GLU A 154 17.07 3.04 -11.31
C GLU A 154 16.70 4.01 -12.45
N ASP A 155 17.37 3.87 -13.59
CA ASP A 155 16.66 3.69 -14.87
C ASP A 155 15.87 2.38 -14.73
N GLU A 156 14.80 2.41 -13.93
CA GLU A 156 13.70 1.50 -14.16
C GLU A 156 12.90 2.14 -15.28
N GLU A 157 13.11 1.57 -16.47
CA GLU A 157 12.01 1.31 -17.39
C GLU A 157 10.79 0.90 -16.54
N GLY A 158 9.94 1.88 -16.26
CA GLY A 158 8.58 1.61 -15.91
C GLY A 158 8.07 0.72 -17.02
N SER A 159 7.88 -0.57 -16.70
CA SER A 159 6.79 -1.31 -17.28
C SER A 159 5.56 -0.49 -16.95
N GLU A 160 5.28 0.48 -17.82
CA GLU A 160 3.99 1.10 -18.06
C GLU A 160 3.07 -0.05 -18.43
N ASP A 161 2.69 -0.84 -17.43
CA ASP A 161 1.35 -1.41 -17.39
C ASP A 161 0.43 -0.25 -17.00
N GLU A 162 0.45 0.77 -17.86
CA GLU A 162 -0.72 1.54 -18.19
C GLU A 162 -1.71 0.52 -18.76
N GLU A 163 -2.38 -0.24 -17.87
CA GLU A 163 -3.81 -0.45 -18.07
C GLU A 163 -4.42 0.96 -17.96
N GLU A 164 -4.24 1.76 -19.02
CA GLU A 164 -5.20 2.74 -19.49
C GLU A 164 -6.51 1.96 -19.69
N ASP A 165 -7.18 1.65 -18.58
CA ASP A 165 -8.63 1.63 -18.55
C ASP A 165 -9.06 3.08 -18.83
N GLU A 166 -8.96 3.48 -20.10
CA GLU A 166 -9.84 4.47 -20.73
C GLU A 166 -11.26 3.91 -20.71
N GLU A 167 -11.79 3.59 -19.52
CA GLU A 167 -13.23 3.60 -19.33
C GLU A 167 -13.63 5.07 -19.34
N GLU A 168 -13.97 5.58 -20.53
CA GLU A 168 -14.70 6.82 -20.74
C GLU A 168 -15.61 7.07 -19.53
N GLU A 169 -15.34 8.16 -18.82
CA GLU A 169 -16.20 8.66 -17.75
C GLU A 169 -17.51 9.16 -18.38
N GLU A 170 -18.41 8.25 -18.75
CA GLU A 170 -19.83 8.57 -18.85
C GLU A 170 -20.38 8.60 -17.42
N GLU A 171 -20.40 9.81 -16.84
CA GLU A 171 -21.28 10.14 -15.72
C GLU A 171 -22.74 9.99 -16.16
N GLU A 172 -23.26 8.76 -16.22
CA GLU A 172 -24.71 8.55 -16.17
C GLU A 172 -25.16 8.73 -14.70
N GLU A 173 -25.40 9.98 -14.31
CA GLU A 173 -26.34 10.30 -13.22
C GLU A 173 -27.72 9.79 -13.64
N SER A 174 -28.02 8.52 -13.36
CA SER A 174 -29.40 8.04 -13.36
C SER A 174 -30.08 8.56 -12.10
N GLU A 175 -30.63 9.78 -12.17
CA GLU A 175 -31.65 10.23 -11.24
C GLU A 175 -32.84 9.27 -11.36
N GLU A 176 -33.06 8.44 -10.34
CA GLU A 176 -34.28 7.65 -10.19
C GLU A 176 -35.45 8.61 -9.91
N GLU A 177 -36.10 9.11 -10.96
CA GLU A 177 -37.45 9.67 -10.84
C GLU A 177 -38.44 8.51 -10.62
N GLU A 178 -39.04 8.46 -9.43
CA GLU A 178 -40.19 7.62 -9.12
C GLU A 178 -41.40 8.06 -9.97
N GLU A 179 -41.76 7.29 -11.01
CA GLU A 179 -43.06 7.43 -11.68
C GLU A 179 -44.15 6.60 -10.96
N GLU A 180 -45.08 7.28 -10.28
CA GLU A 180 -46.42 6.77 -10.03
C GLU A 180 -47.31 6.88 -11.29
N PRO A 181 -48.20 5.91 -11.58
CA PRO A 181 -49.02 5.96 -12.77
C PRO A 181 -50.39 6.60 -12.50
N GLU A 182 -50.71 7.72 -13.16
CA GLU A 182 -52.09 8.17 -13.30
C GLU A 182 -52.54 8.36 -14.75
N LYS A 183 -53.76 7.88 -15.00
CA LYS A 183 -54.42 7.75 -16.29
C LYS A 183 -54.99 9.08 -16.76
N GLY A 184 -54.83 9.41 -18.04
CA GLY A 184 -55.57 10.53 -18.65
C GLY A 184 -55.63 10.48 -20.17
N ARG A 185 -56.78 10.06 -20.72
CA ARG A 185 -57.11 10.10 -22.16
C ARG A 185 -57.16 11.53 -22.67
N GLY A 186 -56.55 11.81 -23.83
CA GLY A 186 -56.78 13.08 -24.56
C GLY A 186 -56.24 13.07 -26.00
N LYS A 187 -57.12 12.90 -26.98
CA LYS A 187 -56.84 13.05 -28.42
C LYS A 187 -56.32 14.46 -28.76
N ARG A 188 -55.26 14.57 -29.57
CA ARG A 188 -55.16 15.62 -30.60
C ARG A 188 -54.18 15.25 -31.72
N LYS A 189 -54.72 15.24 -32.95
CA LYS A 189 -54.05 15.00 -34.23
C LYS A 189 -53.29 16.24 -34.71
N ARG A 190 -52.30 15.98 -35.59
CA ARG A 190 -51.87 16.75 -36.78
C ARG A 190 -50.90 17.93 -36.60
N LYS A 191 -49.64 17.74 -37.04
CA LYS A 191 -48.96 18.37 -38.20
C LYS A 191 -47.44 18.47 -37.97
N HIS A 192 -46.64 17.62 -38.62
CA HIS A 192 -45.38 18.00 -39.28
C HIS A 192 -44.85 16.82 -40.13
N GLU A 193 -45.63 16.39 -41.13
CA GLU A 193 -45.09 15.66 -42.28
C GLU A 193 -44.67 16.72 -43.30
N THR A 194 -43.38 16.99 -43.41
CA THR A 194 -42.62 17.43 -44.61
C THR A 194 -41.31 18.08 -44.16
N GLU A 195 -40.32 17.29 -43.73
CA GLU A 195 -38.92 17.76 -43.59
C GLU A 195 -37.91 16.62 -43.33
N ALA A 196 -38.37 15.41 -42.99
CA ALA A 196 -37.49 14.25 -42.75
C ALA A 196 -37.01 13.52 -44.03
N ALA A 197 -37.56 13.82 -45.21
CA ALA A 197 -37.25 13.06 -46.43
C ALA A 197 -36.01 13.57 -47.22
N THR A 198 -35.44 14.72 -46.87
CA THR A 198 -34.28 15.30 -47.57
C THR A 198 -32.96 15.16 -46.82
N ALA A 199 -32.96 14.74 -45.55
CA ALA A 199 -31.73 14.54 -44.77
C ALA A 199 -31.07 13.16 -44.97
N ASP A 200 -31.85 12.13 -45.32
CA ASP A 200 -31.36 10.74 -45.48
C ASP A 200 -30.68 10.46 -46.83
N GLN A 201 -30.82 11.34 -47.83
CA GLN A 201 -30.11 11.20 -49.12
C GLN A 201 -28.72 11.85 -49.12
N ALA A 202 -28.45 12.82 -48.25
CA ALA A 202 -27.16 13.51 -48.20
C ALA A 202 -26.06 12.72 -47.47
N LYS A 203 -26.42 11.75 -46.60
CA LYS A 203 -25.45 10.92 -45.88
C LYS A 203 -24.96 9.68 -46.65
N LYS A 204 -25.51 9.39 -47.84
CA LYS A 204 -25.15 8.21 -48.65
C LYS A 204 -24.08 8.43 -49.72
N LEU A 205 -23.46 9.60 -49.82
CA LEU A 205 -22.53 9.92 -50.92
C LEU A 205 -21.10 10.32 -50.51
N ASN A 206 -20.72 10.17 -49.24
CA ASN A 206 -19.34 10.38 -48.79
C ASN A 206 -18.61 9.05 -48.52
N MET A 207 -18.71 8.10 -49.45
CA MET A 207 -17.88 6.88 -49.47
C MET A 207 -16.57 7.19 -50.22
N SER A 208 -15.69 7.98 -49.61
CA SER A 208 -14.30 8.07 -50.08
C SER A 208 -13.50 6.91 -49.51
N VAL A 209 -13.01 6.02 -50.37
CA VAL A 209 -12.08 4.95 -49.97
C VAL A 209 -10.72 5.61 -49.78
N GLU A 210 -10.35 5.84 -48.54
CA GLU A 210 -9.00 6.29 -48.18
C GLU A 210 -8.05 5.08 -48.27
N ALA A 211 -6.95 5.22 -49.00
CA ALA A 211 -5.97 4.14 -49.14
C ALA A 211 -5.33 3.86 -47.77
N GLY A 212 -5.50 2.63 -47.27
CA GLY A 212 -5.02 2.23 -45.95
C GLY A 212 -3.52 2.49 -45.79
N ALA A 213 -3.18 3.28 -44.77
CA ALA A 213 -1.80 3.44 -44.33
C ALA A 213 -1.25 2.08 -43.83
N PRO A 214 0.03 1.77 -44.06
CA PRO A 214 0.64 0.58 -43.46
C PRO A 214 0.58 0.72 -41.93
N GLU A 215 -0.23 -0.12 -41.30
CA GLU A 215 -0.34 -0.20 -39.85
C GLU A 215 1.02 -0.65 -39.31
N ASN A 216 1.71 0.23 -38.58
CA ASN A 216 2.93 -0.14 -37.88
C ASN A 216 2.51 -1.08 -36.75
N PHE A 217 2.59 -2.39 -36.98
CA PHE A 217 2.17 -3.41 -36.03
C PHE A 217 3.10 -3.41 -34.82
N ASN A 218 2.78 -2.62 -33.80
CA ASN A 218 3.24 -2.94 -32.47
C ASN A 218 2.51 -4.21 -32.03
N VAL A 219 3.27 -5.32 -31.93
CA VAL A 219 2.75 -6.64 -31.57
C VAL A 219 2.03 -6.60 -30.22
N GLU A 220 2.50 -5.72 -29.32
CA GLU A 220 1.97 -5.54 -27.97
C GLU A 220 0.58 -4.89 -27.97
N GLN A 221 0.39 -3.80 -28.71
CA GLN A 221 -0.92 -3.14 -28.85
C GLN A 221 -1.97 -4.07 -29.47
N LYS A 222 -1.56 -4.90 -30.44
CA LYS A 222 -2.47 -5.88 -31.03
C LYS A 222 -2.87 -6.96 -30.03
N LEU A 223 -1.95 -7.40 -29.18
CA LEU A 223 -2.22 -8.37 -28.12
C LEU A 223 -3.18 -7.79 -27.07
N GLN A 224 -2.92 -6.56 -26.61
CA GLN A 224 -3.81 -5.85 -25.66
C GLN A 224 -5.22 -5.67 -26.22
N ARG A 225 -5.34 -5.31 -27.50
CA ARG A 225 -6.66 -5.20 -28.13
C ARG A 225 -7.39 -6.55 -28.19
N GLN A 226 -6.67 -7.63 -28.48
CA GLN A 226 -7.24 -8.99 -28.46
C GLN A 226 -7.69 -9.38 -27.05
N THR A 227 -6.89 -9.12 -26.01
CA THR A 227 -7.25 -9.45 -24.62
C THR A 227 -8.44 -8.63 -24.13
N MET A 228 -8.55 -7.35 -24.50
CA MET A 228 -9.71 -6.50 -24.19
C MET A 228 -10.98 -6.98 -24.90
N GLU A 229 -10.88 -7.34 -26.18
CA GLU A 229 -11.98 -7.93 -26.94
C GLU A 229 -12.44 -9.27 -26.30
N GLU A 230 -11.50 -10.10 -25.85
CA GLU A 230 -11.78 -11.34 -25.11
C GLU A 230 -12.45 -11.08 -23.76
N ARG A 231 -11.97 -10.11 -22.97
CA ARG A 231 -12.59 -9.70 -21.69
C ARG A 231 -14.04 -9.24 -21.91
N ARG A 232 -14.28 -8.39 -22.92
CA ARG A 232 -15.62 -7.88 -23.26
C ARG A 232 -16.56 -9.00 -23.71
N LEU A 233 -16.05 -9.94 -24.50
CA LEU A 233 -16.81 -11.09 -24.96
C LEU A 233 -17.17 -12.03 -23.78
N ALA A 234 -16.25 -12.21 -22.83
CA ALA A 234 -16.49 -12.96 -21.60
C ALA A 234 -17.56 -12.31 -20.72
N GLU A 235 -17.56 -10.98 -20.60
CA GLU A 235 -18.59 -10.22 -19.89
C GLU A 235 -19.98 -10.41 -20.52
N MET A 236 -20.09 -10.34 -21.85
CA MET A 236 -21.35 -10.56 -22.55
C MET A 236 -21.90 -11.99 -22.37
N MET A 237 -21.03 -12.97 -22.14
CA MET A 237 -21.40 -14.36 -21.87
C MET A 237 -21.90 -14.61 -20.43
N ILE A 238 -21.84 -13.60 -19.54
CA ILE A 238 -22.31 -13.73 -18.16
C ILE A 238 -23.84 -13.93 -18.15
N PRO A 239 -24.36 -14.98 -17.50
CA PRO A 239 -25.80 -15.17 -17.37
C PRO A 239 -26.49 -13.96 -16.72
N LYS A 240 -27.62 -13.51 -17.27
CA LYS A 240 -28.38 -12.34 -16.79
C LYS A 240 -28.64 -12.34 -15.28
N LYS A 241 -28.83 -13.51 -14.67
CA LYS A 241 -29.04 -13.67 -13.21
C LYS A 241 -27.83 -13.27 -12.36
N LYS A 242 -26.61 -13.37 -12.91
CA LYS A 242 -25.35 -13.04 -12.23
C LYS A 242 -24.78 -11.69 -12.65
N LYS A 243 -25.32 -11.06 -13.71
CA LYS A 243 -24.84 -9.78 -14.23
C LYS A 243 -24.77 -8.69 -13.14
N ARG A 244 -25.85 -8.48 -12.38
CA ARG A 244 -25.86 -7.52 -11.25
C ARG A 244 -24.76 -7.75 -10.20
N LEU A 245 -24.43 -9.01 -9.91
CA LEU A 245 -23.36 -9.32 -8.97
C LEU A 245 -21.99 -8.99 -9.57
N TYR A 246 -21.79 -9.31 -10.84
CA TYR A 246 -20.57 -8.96 -11.58
C TYR A 246 -20.41 -7.44 -11.65
N ASP A 247 -21.43 -6.69 -12.06
CA ASP A 247 -21.41 -5.23 -12.15
C ASP A 247 -21.02 -4.60 -10.79
N LYS A 248 -21.57 -5.14 -9.69
CA LYS A 248 -21.23 -4.69 -8.33
C LYS A 248 -19.78 -5.00 -7.94
N ILE A 249 -19.24 -6.14 -8.40
CA ILE A 249 -17.83 -6.51 -8.17
C ILE A 249 -16.93 -5.58 -8.99
N MET A 250 -17.24 -5.36 -10.26
CA MET A 250 -16.47 -4.47 -11.15
C MET A 250 -16.48 -3.03 -10.65
N PHE A 251 -17.64 -2.52 -10.22
CA PHE A 251 -17.74 -1.19 -9.60
C PHE A 251 -16.88 -1.08 -8.34
N ALA A 252 -16.90 -2.09 -7.46
CA ALA A 252 -16.05 -2.11 -6.27
C ALA A 252 -14.55 -2.14 -6.62
N LYS A 253 -14.17 -2.90 -7.67
CA LYS A 253 -12.79 -2.91 -8.18
C LYS A 253 -12.39 -1.57 -8.78
N LYS A 254 -13.21 -0.98 -9.64
CA LYS A 254 -12.98 0.35 -10.25
C LYS A 254 -12.77 1.41 -9.18
N LYS A 255 -13.64 1.44 -8.16
CA LYS A 255 -13.51 2.37 -7.02
C LYS A 255 -12.19 2.15 -6.26
N LYS A 256 -11.84 0.88 -5.98
CA LYS A 256 -10.56 0.54 -5.32
C LYS A 256 -9.37 1.00 -6.16
N ASN A 257 -9.37 0.73 -7.46
CA ASN A 257 -8.30 1.13 -8.38
C ASN A 257 -8.16 2.67 -8.43
N GLN A 258 -9.27 3.41 -8.52
CA GLN A 258 -9.25 4.87 -8.45
C GLN A 258 -8.68 5.39 -7.13
N GLU A 259 -9.02 4.77 -5.99
CA GLU A 259 -8.43 5.10 -4.69
C GLU A 259 -6.92 4.84 -4.67
N THR A 260 -6.46 3.68 -5.20
CA THR A 260 -5.03 3.37 -5.28
C THR A 260 -4.27 4.34 -6.19
N ARG A 261 -4.84 4.74 -7.34
CA ARG A 261 -4.24 5.73 -8.25
C ARG A 261 -4.08 7.07 -7.57
N LYS A 262 -5.13 7.54 -6.88
CA LYS A 262 -5.08 8.77 -6.07
C LYS A 262 -4.02 8.71 -4.97
N LEU A 263 -3.75 7.54 -4.38
CA LEU A 263 -2.69 7.36 -3.38
C LEU A 263 -1.29 7.42 -4.00
N LYS A 264 -1.09 6.79 -5.17
CA LYS A 264 0.15 6.86 -5.95
C LYS A 264 0.49 8.30 -6.33
N GLU A 265 -0.45 9.01 -6.95
CA GLU A 265 -0.29 10.42 -7.34
C GLU A 265 0.07 11.32 -6.13
N LYS A 266 -0.60 11.13 -4.99
CA LYS A 266 -0.28 11.87 -3.76
C LYS A 266 1.12 11.59 -3.25
N ARG A 267 1.61 10.35 -3.37
CA ARG A 267 2.96 9.98 -2.94
C ARG A 267 4.01 10.61 -3.85
N GLU A 268 3.83 10.52 -5.15
CA GLU A 268 4.72 11.15 -6.14
C GLU A 268 4.82 12.66 -5.91
N ALA A 269 3.69 13.32 -5.60
CA ALA A 269 3.68 14.73 -5.23
C ALA A 269 4.52 15.01 -3.96
N ILE A 270 4.45 14.15 -2.94
CA ILE A 270 5.27 14.29 -1.72
C ILE A 270 6.76 14.09 -2.03
N GLU A 271 7.10 13.14 -2.89
CA GLU A 271 8.49 12.83 -3.22
C GLU A 271 9.12 13.90 -4.09
N THR A 272 8.40 14.43 -5.07
CA THR A 272 8.83 15.59 -5.87
C THR A 272 9.05 16.82 -4.98
N GLN A 273 8.16 17.07 -4.01
CA GLN A 273 8.35 18.12 -3.02
C GLN A 273 9.60 17.90 -2.17
N LYS A 274 9.80 16.70 -1.59
CA LYS A 274 11.01 16.36 -0.80
C LYS A 274 12.29 16.51 -1.62
N LYS A 275 12.30 16.04 -2.87
CA LYS A 275 13.43 16.20 -3.82
C LYS A 275 13.70 17.69 -4.10
N SER A 276 12.67 18.52 -4.22
CA SER A 276 12.83 19.97 -4.42
C SER A 276 13.40 20.67 -3.17
N GLU A 277 12.97 20.28 -1.97
CA GLU A 277 13.44 20.84 -0.70
C GLU A 277 14.88 20.46 -0.41
N SER A 278 15.27 19.21 -0.68
CA SER A 278 16.65 18.76 -0.50
C SER A 278 17.62 19.50 -1.45
N LYS A 279 17.21 19.71 -2.72
CA LYS A 279 17.95 20.55 -3.69
C LYS A 279 18.08 22.00 -3.20
N LYS A 280 17.01 22.59 -2.64
CA LYS A 280 17.04 23.95 -2.05
C LYS A 280 17.97 24.06 -0.83
N LYS A 281 18.00 23.05 0.05
CA LYS A 281 18.91 23.01 1.21
C LYS A 281 20.37 22.89 0.76
N LYS A 282 20.67 22.03 -0.22
CA LYS A 282 22.03 21.88 -0.78
C LYS A 282 22.55 23.13 -1.48
N LYS A 283 21.68 23.95 -2.07
CA LYS A 283 22.07 25.22 -2.73
C LYS A 283 22.27 26.40 -1.76
N LYS A 284 21.83 26.25 -0.51
CA LYS A 284 21.95 27.27 0.55
C LYS A 284 23.12 27.02 1.52
N GLN A 285 23.70 25.83 1.51
CA GLN A 285 24.98 25.51 2.16
C GLN A 285 26.12 25.81 1.18
#